data_AF-A0A952ELB3-F1
#
_entry.id   AF-A0A952ELB3-F1
#
_cell.length_a   1.000
_cell.length_b   1.000
_cell.length_c   1.000
_cell.angle_alpha   90.00
_cell.angle_beta   90.00
_cell.angle_gamma   90.00
#
_symmetry.space_group_name_H-M   'P 1'
#
loop_
_entity.id
_entity.type
_entity.pdbx_description
1 polymer ?
#
loop_
_entity_poly.entity_id
_entity_poly.type
_entity_poly.pdbx_seq_one_letter_code
_entity_poly.pdbx_strand_id
1 'polypeptide(L)'
;VCGGKTFTVAFSNSTQPLNLGSIIITSPPANGTATVNNLTGTITYTPAVGYLGPDTFTYEFQSTVPVFFDSEIVTVNINVVLLETYDDTITACPYNGVATYDLTTADVTTYSPVVKKYYPTLTDAQNGTNEILTPAAYVSAAGNVFVKVITPEGCVDYSKITLLFYAQPQVNDAVLESCFIVDAPATAEFDLTTANVGGGLGATKDYFPSMADAENNTNEIQNPFVYVTTSTTVYVRVYNANGCYNIAKITLTVIPPKYSTVLQDKVICIEDRTTLDAGPGFEAYEWSTGATTQTISNVGVGEYWVILTTDGCETKQTVKVNKAPEVIITNIDISNNTVTLTVTGGQIPYQYSIDGINWQDSNVFTELPRGQNTFYVKDAFDCEPISVEITVPNLINVITPNADGINDYVDYSALRYKENLTFSVYDRYGNRVHLADKNNDYKWDGRFASKKVITGTYWYHITWTEPDGTKAPVMYKGWILVKNRE
;
A
#
# COMPACT_ATOMS: atom_id res chain seq x y z
N VAL A 1 32.37 -28.51 -62.53
CA VAL A 1 31.78 -27.58 -63.52
C VAL A 1 30.31 -27.92 -63.66
N CYS A 2 29.47 -26.94 -63.98
CA CYS A 2 28.00 -27.09 -64.02
C CYS A 2 27.48 -27.07 -65.46
N GLY A 3 28.40 -27.18 -66.43
CA GLY A 3 28.16 -26.97 -67.85
C GLY A 3 29.48 -26.76 -68.57
N GLY A 4 29.41 -26.12 -69.73
CA GLY A 4 30.60 -25.83 -70.53
C GLY A 4 31.59 -24.92 -69.79
N LYS A 5 32.89 -25.22 -69.88
CA LYS A 5 33.96 -24.43 -69.24
C LYS A 5 35.09 -24.18 -70.22
N THR A 6 35.58 -22.95 -70.22
CA THR A 6 36.73 -22.54 -71.03
C THR A 6 37.99 -22.48 -70.19
N PHE A 7 39.08 -23.02 -70.72
CA PHE A 7 40.42 -23.03 -70.14
C PHE A 7 41.34 -22.22 -71.04
N THR A 8 42.10 -21.28 -70.47
CA THR A 8 43.12 -20.54 -71.21
C THR A 8 44.40 -21.34 -71.21
N VAL A 9 44.96 -21.59 -72.39
CA VAL A 9 46.23 -22.28 -72.54
C VAL A 9 47.36 -21.30 -72.27
N ALA A 10 48.24 -21.67 -71.35
CA ALA A 10 49.46 -20.94 -71.03
C ALA A 10 50.51 -21.93 -70.53
N PHE A 11 51.78 -21.59 -70.74
CA PHE A 11 52.86 -22.35 -70.13
C PHE A 11 52.83 -22.22 -68.61
N SER A 12 53.03 -23.33 -67.90
CA SER A 12 53.07 -23.31 -66.43
C SER A 12 54.37 -22.69 -65.90
N ASN A 13 55.49 -22.91 -66.61
CA ASN A 13 56.83 -22.53 -66.15
C ASN A 13 57.70 -21.81 -67.22
N SER A 14 57.27 -21.80 -68.48
CA SER A 14 58.01 -21.12 -69.56
C SER A 14 57.51 -19.69 -69.76
N THR A 15 58.43 -18.78 -70.08
CA THR A 15 58.13 -17.39 -70.47
C THR A 15 58.08 -17.21 -71.99
N GLN A 16 58.27 -18.29 -72.76
CA GLN A 16 58.26 -18.22 -74.22
C GLN A 16 56.85 -17.95 -74.77
N PRO A 17 56.74 -17.22 -75.90
CA PRO A 17 55.45 -16.97 -76.54
C PRO A 17 54.79 -18.26 -77.02
N LEU A 18 53.52 -18.44 -76.64
CA LEU A 18 52.69 -19.57 -77.05
C LEU A 18 52.38 -19.55 -78.56
N ASN A 19 52.59 -20.67 -79.24
CA ASN A 19 52.13 -20.85 -80.61
C ASN A 19 50.68 -21.32 -80.61
N LEU A 20 49.73 -20.40 -80.84
CA LEU A 20 48.30 -20.70 -80.81
C LEU A 20 47.88 -21.78 -81.84
N GLY A 21 48.59 -21.91 -82.96
CA GLY A 21 48.31 -22.95 -83.96
C GLY A 21 48.79 -24.35 -83.59
N SER A 22 49.58 -24.48 -82.51
CA SER A 22 50.13 -25.76 -82.05
C SER A 22 49.26 -26.47 -81.01
N ILE A 23 48.17 -25.84 -80.56
CA ILE A 23 47.31 -26.38 -79.51
C ILE A 23 46.48 -27.53 -80.09
N ILE A 24 46.69 -28.74 -79.58
CA ILE A 24 46.01 -29.95 -80.05
C ILE A 24 45.54 -30.77 -78.84
N ILE A 25 44.29 -31.23 -78.89
CA ILE A 25 43.77 -32.19 -77.91
C ILE A 25 44.28 -33.58 -78.29
N THR A 26 45.12 -34.16 -77.44
CA THR A 26 45.75 -35.47 -77.66
C THR A 26 44.93 -36.62 -77.06
N SER A 27 44.14 -36.34 -76.03
CA SER A 27 43.14 -37.27 -75.48
C SER A 27 41.83 -36.52 -75.25
N PRO A 28 40.78 -36.74 -76.07
CA PRO A 28 39.49 -36.09 -75.88
C PRO A 28 38.79 -36.62 -74.61
N PRO A 29 37.85 -35.84 -74.05
CA PRO A 29 37.03 -36.30 -72.93
C PRO A 29 36.13 -37.47 -73.32
N ALA A 30 35.85 -38.36 -72.36
CA ALA A 30 35.02 -39.54 -72.59
C ALA A 30 33.52 -39.21 -72.52
N ASN A 31 33.14 -38.20 -71.73
CA ASN A 31 31.75 -37.87 -71.43
C ASN A 31 31.43 -36.40 -71.77
N GLY A 32 32.04 -35.89 -72.84
CA GLY A 32 31.83 -34.55 -73.36
C GLY A 32 32.60 -34.31 -74.65
N THR A 33 32.75 -33.03 -75.00
CA THR A 33 33.56 -32.58 -76.13
C THR A 33 34.47 -31.46 -75.68
N ALA A 34 35.75 -31.51 -76.02
CA ALA A 34 36.67 -30.38 -75.85
C ALA A 34 36.99 -29.82 -77.24
N THR A 35 36.87 -28.51 -77.41
CA THR A 35 37.10 -27.82 -78.69
C THR A 35 38.11 -26.69 -78.50
N VAL A 36 39.11 -26.62 -79.37
CA VAL A 36 40.15 -25.58 -79.32
C VAL A 36 39.75 -24.37 -80.16
N ASN A 37 39.94 -23.16 -79.62
CA ASN A 37 39.92 -21.92 -80.38
C ASN A 37 41.36 -21.40 -80.54
N ASN A 38 41.95 -21.67 -81.70
CA ASN A 38 43.33 -21.29 -82.04
C ASN A 38 43.52 -19.79 -82.32
N LEU A 39 42.45 -18.97 -82.31
CA LEU A 39 42.56 -17.52 -82.40
C LEU A 39 42.76 -16.88 -81.03
N THR A 40 42.19 -17.49 -79.99
CA THR A 40 42.18 -16.96 -78.61
C THR A 40 43.05 -17.77 -77.65
N GLY A 41 43.53 -18.95 -78.04
CA GLY A 41 44.34 -19.82 -77.18
C GLY A 41 43.53 -20.47 -76.06
N THR A 42 42.27 -20.77 -76.32
CA THR A 42 41.36 -21.30 -75.29
C THR A 42 40.77 -22.64 -75.71
N ILE A 43 40.58 -23.55 -74.74
CA ILE A 43 39.91 -24.83 -74.93
C ILE A 43 38.56 -24.77 -74.20
N THR A 44 37.46 -25.03 -74.91
CA THR A 44 36.12 -25.11 -74.33
C THR A 44 35.72 -26.57 -74.20
N TYR A 45 35.56 -27.03 -72.95
CA TYR A 45 34.90 -28.30 -72.63
C TYR A 45 33.39 -28.11 -72.59
N THR A 46 32.62 -29.01 -73.18
CA THR A 46 31.16 -29.09 -73.10
C THR A 46 30.79 -30.52 -72.69
N PRO A 47 30.16 -30.73 -71.51
CA PRO A 47 29.77 -32.07 -71.09
C PRO A 47 28.67 -32.64 -72.00
N ALA A 48 28.60 -33.97 -72.10
CA ALA A 48 27.49 -34.63 -72.77
C ALA A 48 26.17 -34.31 -72.03
N VAL A 49 25.08 -34.20 -72.79
CA VAL A 49 23.76 -33.86 -72.23
C VAL A 49 23.39 -34.86 -71.14
N GLY A 50 23.16 -34.36 -69.92
CA GLY A 50 22.76 -35.16 -68.75
C GLY A 50 23.90 -35.90 -68.03
N TYR A 51 25.16 -35.78 -68.47
CA TYR A 51 26.28 -36.42 -67.77
C TYR A 51 26.65 -35.70 -66.48
N LEU A 52 26.83 -36.48 -65.40
CA LEU A 52 27.33 -36.03 -64.11
C LEU A 52 28.45 -36.98 -63.66
N GLY A 53 29.50 -36.43 -63.04
CA GLY A 53 30.65 -37.17 -62.57
C GLY A 53 31.98 -36.72 -63.20
N PRO A 54 33.07 -37.44 -62.92
CA PRO A 54 34.41 -37.07 -63.36
C PRO A 54 34.59 -37.24 -64.87
N ASP A 55 35.36 -36.36 -65.49
CA ASP A 55 35.80 -36.44 -66.89
C ASP A 55 37.21 -35.86 -67.00
N THR A 56 37.93 -36.19 -68.07
CA THR A 56 39.32 -35.71 -68.22
C THR A 56 39.69 -35.58 -69.68
N PHE A 57 40.51 -34.60 -70.01
CA PHE A 57 41.10 -34.47 -71.35
C PHE A 57 42.55 -34.00 -71.26
N THR A 58 43.35 -34.37 -72.25
CA THR A 58 44.76 -34.01 -72.34
C THR A 58 45.00 -33.24 -73.62
N TYR A 59 45.80 -32.18 -73.54
CA TYR A 59 46.21 -31.37 -74.69
C TYR A 59 47.70 -31.05 -74.64
N GLU A 60 48.28 -30.83 -75.81
CA GLU A 60 49.69 -30.44 -76.02
C GLU A 60 49.75 -29.12 -76.79
N PHE A 61 50.77 -28.31 -76.51
CA PHE A 61 51.06 -27.07 -77.22
C PHE A 61 52.54 -26.73 -77.16
N GLN A 62 53.00 -25.90 -78.10
CA GLN A 62 54.40 -25.52 -78.28
C GLN A 62 54.59 -23.99 -78.28
N SER A 63 55.83 -23.54 -78.09
CA SER A 63 56.18 -22.12 -78.23
C SER A 63 56.39 -21.73 -79.71
N THR A 64 56.42 -20.44 -80.02
CA THR A 64 56.72 -19.95 -81.38
C THR A 64 58.22 -19.88 -81.68
N VAL A 65 59.11 -20.32 -80.77
CA VAL A 65 60.57 -20.14 -80.89
C VAL A 65 61.19 -21.28 -81.71
N PRO A 66 61.82 -21.04 -82.87
CA PRO A 66 62.15 -22.12 -83.81
C PRO A 66 63.23 -23.13 -83.37
N VAL A 67 64.13 -22.76 -82.45
CA VAL A 67 65.36 -23.53 -82.16
C VAL A 67 65.41 -24.07 -80.72
N PHE A 68 64.56 -23.54 -79.84
CA PHE A 68 64.41 -23.98 -78.46
C PHE A 68 62.93 -23.91 -78.06
N PHE A 69 62.06 -24.49 -78.89
CA PHE A 69 60.64 -24.48 -78.59
C PHE A 69 60.39 -25.32 -77.34
N ASP A 70 59.66 -24.74 -76.40
CA ASP A 70 59.13 -25.49 -75.27
C ASP A 70 57.83 -26.18 -75.73
N SER A 71 57.64 -27.44 -75.33
CA SER A 71 56.36 -28.15 -75.45
C SER A 71 55.85 -28.50 -74.06
N GLU A 72 54.55 -28.37 -73.84
CA GLU A 72 53.91 -28.74 -72.58
C GLU A 72 52.66 -29.57 -72.84
N ILE A 73 52.50 -30.63 -72.03
CA ILE A 73 51.32 -31.50 -72.04
C ILE A 73 50.58 -31.26 -70.73
N VAL A 74 49.29 -30.92 -70.83
CA VAL A 74 48.44 -30.63 -69.67
C VAL A 74 47.26 -31.59 -69.68
N THR A 75 47.01 -32.22 -68.52
CA THR A 75 45.81 -33.03 -68.28
C THR A 75 44.85 -32.25 -67.41
N VAL A 76 43.63 -32.06 -67.90
CA VAL A 76 42.57 -31.33 -67.21
C VAL A 76 41.61 -32.34 -66.60
N ASN A 77 41.55 -32.40 -65.27
CA ASN A 77 40.56 -33.19 -64.54
C ASN A 77 39.33 -32.33 -64.26
N ILE A 78 38.15 -32.84 -64.61
CA ILE A 78 36.86 -32.16 -64.51
C ILE A 78 35.94 -33.03 -63.68
N ASN A 79 35.10 -32.42 -62.84
CA ASN A 79 33.96 -33.08 -62.24
C ASN A 79 32.70 -32.32 -62.64
N VAL A 80 31.81 -32.94 -63.40
CA VAL A 80 30.55 -32.33 -63.85
C VAL A 80 29.50 -32.57 -62.77
N VAL A 81 28.92 -31.49 -62.26
CA VAL A 81 28.00 -31.53 -61.11
C VAL A 81 26.74 -30.75 -61.44
N LEU A 82 25.62 -31.17 -60.85
CA LEU A 82 24.34 -30.46 -60.92
C LEU A 82 24.11 -29.77 -59.59
N LEU A 83 23.95 -28.44 -59.63
CA LEU A 83 23.51 -27.67 -58.48
C LEU A 83 22.03 -27.35 -58.68
N GLU A 84 21.19 -27.92 -57.82
CA GLU A 84 19.78 -27.53 -57.70
C GLU A 84 19.59 -26.75 -56.41
N THR A 85 18.92 -25.61 -56.51
CA THR A 85 18.47 -24.85 -55.36
C THR A 85 16.95 -24.77 -55.32
N TYR A 86 16.41 -24.71 -54.10
CA TYR A 86 14.98 -24.63 -53.86
C TYR A 86 14.66 -23.40 -53.01
N ASP A 87 13.49 -22.81 -53.27
CA ASP A 87 12.93 -21.78 -52.41
C ASP A 87 12.46 -22.42 -51.09
N ASP A 88 12.68 -21.72 -49.98
CA ASP A 88 12.25 -22.18 -48.65
C ASP A 88 11.54 -21.06 -47.88
N THR A 89 10.89 -21.40 -46.78
CA THR A 89 10.19 -20.45 -45.91
C THR A 89 10.62 -20.63 -44.47
N ILE A 90 11.13 -19.56 -43.86
CA ILE A 90 11.41 -19.51 -42.43
C ILE A 90 10.36 -18.65 -41.76
N THR A 91 9.80 -19.16 -40.65
CA THR A 91 8.84 -18.43 -39.83
C THR A 91 9.45 -18.14 -38.46
N ALA A 92 9.32 -16.90 -37.98
CA ALA A 92 9.82 -16.47 -36.67
C ALA A 92 8.78 -15.64 -35.92
N CYS A 93 8.95 -15.50 -34.61
CA CYS A 93 8.05 -14.70 -33.79
C CYS A 93 8.32 -13.21 -33.99
N PRO A 94 7.30 -12.41 -34.38
CA PRO A 94 7.49 -10.98 -34.52
C PRO A 94 7.50 -10.28 -33.16
N TYR A 95 8.25 -9.18 -33.09
CA TYR A 95 8.25 -8.22 -32.02
C TYR A 95 8.42 -6.82 -32.62
N ASN A 96 7.50 -5.90 -32.34
CA ASN A 96 7.49 -4.54 -32.90
C ASN A 96 7.63 -4.47 -34.44
N GLY A 97 7.02 -5.42 -35.16
CA GLY A 97 6.99 -5.44 -36.62
C GLY A 97 8.21 -6.06 -37.31
N VAL A 98 9.18 -6.58 -36.55
CA VAL A 98 10.35 -7.31 -37.06
C VAL A 98 10.50 -8.66 -36.33
N ALA A 99 11.25 -9.59 -36.89
CA ALA A 99 11.64 -10.84 -36.22
C ALA A 99 13.12 -11.15 -36.47
N THR A 100 13.70 -11.97 -35.61
CA THR A 100 15.05 -12.51 -35.78
C THR A 100 14.96 -13.88 -36.46
N TYR A 101 15.58 -14.01 -37.62
CA TYR A 101 15.59 -15.22 -38.43
C TYR A 101 16.99 -15.85 -38.45
N ASP A 102 17.06 -17.17 -38.32
CA ASP A 102 18.27 -17.94 -38.62
C ASP A 102 18.20 -18.46 -40.05
N LEU A 103 18.75 -17.69 -40.99
CA LEU A 103 18.76 -18.01 -42.42
C LEU A 103 19.55 -19.27 -42.74
N THR A 104 20.41 -19.74 -41.84
CA THR A 104 21.22 -20.94 -42.05
C THR A 104 20.42 -22.23 -41.95
N THR A 105 19.24 -22.15 -41.32
CA THR A 105 18.29 -23.26 -41.20
C THR A 105 17.51 -23.53 -42.49
N ALA A 106 17.57 -22.63 -43.48
CA ALA A 106 16.86 -22.80 -44.74
C ALA A 106 17.41 -24.00 -45.55
N ASP A 107 16.51 -24.90 -45.95
CA ASP A 107 16.81 -26.07 -46.78
C ASP A 107 16.78 -25.72 -48.27
N VAL A 108 17.81 -25.00 -48.69
CA VAL A 108 17.91 -24.40 -50.01
C VAL A 108 18.62 -25.26 -51.04
N THR A 109 19.27 -26.35 -50.64
CA THR A 109 19.93 -27.31 -51.54
C THR A 109 20.31 -28.58 -50.77
N THR A 110 20.26 -29.72 -51.45
CA THR A 110 20.79 -31.00 -50.94
C THR A 110 22.26 -31.22 -51.28
N TYR A 111 22.84 -30.37 -52.15
CA TYR A 111 24.25 -30.49 -52.55
C TYR A 111 25.17 -30.08 -51.38
N SER A 112 26.19 -30.90 -51.10
CA SER A 112 27.13 -30.67 -50.01
C SER A 112 28.52 -31.20 -50.35
N PRO A 113 29.60 -30.48 -49.99
CA PRO A 113 29.61 -29.18 -49.32
C PRO A 113 29.26 -28.02 -50.26
N VAL A 114 28.72 -26.93 -49.70
CA VAL A 114 28.50 -25.65 -50.40
C VAL A 114 28.88 -24.49 -49.51
N VAL A 115 29.25 -23.36 -50.11
CA VAL A 115 29.35 -22.06 -49.43
C VAL A 115 28.05 -21.30 -49.68
N LYS A 116 27.37 -20.88 -48.61
CA LYS A 116 26.15 -20.06 -48.67
C LYS A 116 26.48 -18.62 -48.29
N LYS A 117 26.02 -17.66 -49.08
CA LYS A 117 26.07 -16.21 -48.80
C LYS A 117 24.67 -15.62 -48.92
N TYR A 118 24.29 -14.71 -48.03
CA TYR A 118 22.90 -14.23 -47.93
C TYR A 118 22.81 -12.75 -48.26
N TYR A 119 21.71 -12.34 -48.90
CA TYR A 119 21.52 -10.99 -49.44
C TYR A 119 20.06 -10.53 -49.30
N PRO A 120 19.81 -9.23 -49.08
CA PRO A 120 18.44 -8.71 -48.99
C PRO A 120 17.66 -8.80 -50.30
N THR A 121 18.35 -8.66 -51.44
CA THR A 121 17.73 -8.69 -52.77
C THR A 121 18.45 -9.63 -53.74
N LEU A 122 17.75 -10.08 -54.79
CA LEU A 122 18.35 -10.89 -55.84
C LEU A 122 19.47 -10.12 -56.57
N THR A 123 19.29 -8.82 -56.80
CA THR A 123 20.30 -7.97 -57.44
C THR A 123 21.58 -7.88 -56.62
N ASP A 124 21.46 -7.74 -55.29
CA ASP A 124 22.58 -7.76 -54.37
C ASP A 124 23.33 -9.10 -54.42
N ALA A 125 22.60 -10.22 -54.46
CA ALA A 125 23.20 -11.55 -54.56
C ALA A 125 23.97 -11.76 -55.88
N GLN A 126 23.42 -11.26 -56.99
CA GLN A 126 24.04 -11.34 -58.31
C GLN A 126 25.32 -10.49 -58.39
N ASN A 127 25.27 -9.26 -57.85
CA ASN A 127 26.39 -8.32 -57.87
C ASN A 127 27.40 -8.52 -56.72
N GLY A 128 27.05 -9.29 -55.68
CA GLY A 128 27.88 -9.48 -54.49
C GLY A 128 27.96 -8.25 -53.59
N THR A 129 26.93 -7.42 -53.55
CA THR A 129 26.83 -6.20 -52.73
C THR A 129 25.93 -6.42 -51.52
N ASN A 130 26.08 -5.66 -50.43
CA ASN A 130 25.18 -5.72 -49.25
C ASN A 130 24.99 -7.12 -48.65
N GLU A 131 26.06 -7.91 -48.53
CA GLU A 131 26.02 -9.25 -47.93
C GLU A 131 25.56 -9.19 -46.45
N ILE A 132 24.63 -10.08 -46.08
CA ILE A 132 24.17 -10.24 -44.69
C ILE A 132 25.24 -11.02 -43.93
N LEU A 133 25.94 -10.33 -43.03
CA LEU A 133 27.09 -10.88 -42.31
C LEU A 133 26.72 -11.73 -41.09
N THR A 134 25.49 -11.60 -40.59
CA THR A 134 24.99 -12.31 -39.41
C THR A 134 23.75 -13.15 -39.75
N PRO A 135 23.87 -14.16 -40.64
CA PRO A 135 22.72 -14.90 -41.14
C PRO A 135 21.99 -15.72 -40.07
N ALA A 136 22.66 -16.12 -38.99
CA ALA A 136 22.03 -16.86 -37.90
C ALA A 136 21.13 -16.01 -36.98
N ALA A 137 21.22 -14.68 -37.06
CA ALA A 137 20.46 -13.75 -36.23
C ALA A 137 20.05 -12.53 -37.04
N TYR A 138 19.52 -12.75 -38.25
CA TYR A 138 19.15 -11.68 -39.16
C TYR A 138 17.81 -11.06 -38.74
N VAL A 139 17.82 -9.77 -38.38
CA VAL A 139 16.62 -9.04 -37.96
C VAL A 139 15.98 -8.34 -39.15
N SER A 140 14.73 -8.68 -39.47
CA SER A 140 14.00 -8.05 -40.57
C SER A 140 12.49 -8.12 -40.39
N ALA A 141 11.76 -7.32 -41.16
CA ALA A 141 10.33 -7.51 -41.34
C ALA A 141 10.03 -8.78 -42.16
N ALA A 142 8.77 -9.20 -42.20
CA ALA A 142 8.35 -10.23 -43.15
C ALA A 142 8.62 -9.78 -44.59
N GLY A 143 9.06 -10.70 -45.44
CA GLY A 143 9.56 -10.36 -46.77
C GLY A 143 10.34 -11.50 -47.40
N ASN A 144 11.34 -11.16 -48.20
CA ASN A 144 12.17 -12.13 -48.89
C ASN A 144 13.65 -11.78 -48.72
N VAL A 145 14.49 -12.80 -48.60
CA VAL A 145 15.94 -12.70 -48.75
C VAL A 145 16.42 -13.76 -49.74
N PHE A 146 17.62 -13.61 -50.27
CA PHE A 146 18.18 -14.49 -51.28
C PHE A 146 19.49 -15.10 -50.81
N VAL A 147 19.68 -16.39 -51.09
CA VAL A 147 20.93 -17.09 -50.83
C VAL A 147 21.65 -17.36 -52.14
N LYS A 148 22.93 -17.05 -52.18
CA LYS A 148 23.88 -17.44 -53.23
C LYS A 148 24.59 -18.71 -52.76
N VAL A 149 24.36 -19.82 -53.47
CA VAL A 149 24.95 -21.12 -53.18
C VAL A 149 26.12 -21.35 -54.13
N ILE A 150 27.29 -21.66 -53.58
CA ILE A 150 28.53 -21.84 -54.34
C ILE A 150 29.11 -23.24 -54.06
N THR A 151 29.25 -24.07 -55.09
CA THR A 151 29.90 -25.39 -54.94
C THR A 151 31.43 -25.27 -55.02
N PRO A 152 32.19 -26.27 -54.52
CA PRO A 152 33.66 -26.32 -54.67
C PRO A 152 34.13 -26.24 -56.13
N GLU A 153 33.32 -26.73 -57.06
CA GLU A 153 33.61 -26.70 -58.50
C GLU A 153 33.36 -25.32 -59.16
N GLY A 154 32.89 -24.34 -58.37
CA GLY A 154 32.61 -22.97 -58.80
C GLY A 154 31.20 -22.75 -59.37
N CYS A 155 30.27 -23.68 -59.13
CA CYS A 155 28.88 -23.52 -59.55
C CYS A 155 28.15 -22.54 -58.67
N VAL A 156 27.36 -21.65 -59.28
CA VAL A 156 26.61 -20.62 -58.57
C VAL A 156 25.15 -20.73 -58.97
N ASP A 157 24.28 -20.77 -57.98
CA ASP A 157 22.84 -20.66 -58.16
C ASP A 157 22.21 -19.86 -56.99
N TYR A 158 20.98 -19.42 -57.18
CA TYR A 158 20.29 -18.52 -56.28
C TYR A 158 18.89 -19.03 -55.94
N SER A 159 18.53 -19.03 -54.67
CA SER A 159 17.16 -19.29 -54.24
C SER A 159 16.63 -18.23 -53.28
N LYS A 160 15.29 -18.16 -53.19
CA LYS A 160 14.57 -17.22 -52.35
C LYS A 160 14.20 -17.90 -51.03
N ILE A 161 14.47 -17.21 -49.92
CA ILE A 161 13.98 -17.57 -48.60
C ILE A 161 12.87 -16.57 -48.24
N THR A 162 11.65 -17.08 -48.10
CA THR A 162 10.48 -16.29 -47.68
C THR A 162 10.47 -16.18 -46.16
N LEU A 163 10.39 -14.97 -45.64
CA LEU A 163 10.38 -14.67 -44.20
C LEU A 163 8.95 -14.36 -43.77
N LEU A 164 8.39 -15.20 -42.90
CA LEU A 164 7.03 -15.06 -42.37
C LEU A 164 7.02 -14.87 -40.86
N PHE A 165 5.94 -14.28 -40.36
CA PHE A 165 5.66 -14.18 -38.94
C PHE A 165 4.73 -15.29 -38.49
N TYR A 166 5.02 -15.88 -37.33
CA TYR A 166 4.02 -16.64 -36.60
C TYR A 166 2.91 -15.71 -36.12
N ALA A 167 1.68 -16.23 -36.07
CA ALA A 167 0.56 -15.51 -35.48
C ALA A 167 0.81 -15.27 -33.99
N GLN A 168 0.74 -14.02 -33.54
CA GLN A 168 0.87 -13.70 -32.11
C GLN A 168 -0.43 -14.02 -31.36
N PRO A 169 -0.32 -14.41 -30.07
CA PRO A 169 -1.51 -14.58 -29.23
C PRO A 169 -2.29 -13.28 -29.14
N GLN A 170 -3.62 -13.40 -29.24
CA GLN A 170 -4.53 -12.27 -29.03
C GLN A 170 -4.65 -12.03 -27.54
N VAL A 171 -4.31 -10.82 -27.12
CA VAL A 171 -4.32 -10.39 -25.73
C VAL A 171 -5.21 -9.17 -25.57
N ASN A 172 -5.75 -8.99 -24.37
CA ASN A 172 -6.50 -7.81 -23.99
C ASN A 172 -6.08 -7.37 -22.59
N ASP A 173 -6.24 -6.09 -22.34
CA ASP A 173 -5.97 -5.53 -21.02
C ASP A 173 -7.03 -6.01 -20.01
N ALA A 174 -6.62 -6.09 -18.75
CA ALA A 174 -7.47 -6.52 -17.64
C ALA A 174 -7.36 -5.57 -16.45
N VAL A 175 -8.38 -5.63 -15.58
CA VAL A 175 -8.39 -4.92 -14.30
C VAL A 175 -8.64 -5.95 -13.21
N LEU A 176 -7.87 -5.87 -12.12
CA LEU A 176 -8.12 -6.61 -10.90
C LEU A 176 -8.29 -5.61 -9.76
N GLU A 177 -9.32 -5.86 -8.94
CA GLU A 177 -9.58 -5.09 -7.73
C GLU A 177 -9.48 -6.03 -6.54
N SER A 178 -8.88 -5.54 -5.45
CA SER A 178 -8.73 -6.32 -4.23
C SER A 178 -8.79 -5.42 -3.01
N CYS A 179 -9.25 -5.98 -1.90
CA CYS A 179 -9.38 -5.27 -0.64
C CYS A 179 -8.02 -4.93 -0.05
N PHE A 180 -7.95 -3.77 0.58
CA PHE A 180 -6.78 -3.35 1.34
C PHE A 180 -6.38 -4.39 2.41
N ILE A 181 -5.10 -4.40 2.77
CA ILE A 181 -4.57 -5.16 3.90
C ILE A 181 -4.70 -4.31 5.17
N VAL A 182 -5.27 -4.87 6.24
CA VAL A 182 -5.57 -4.15 7.49
C VAL A 182 -4.37 -3.39 8.07
N ASP A 183 -3.19 -4.01 8.09
CA ASP A 183 -1.96 -3.41 8.62
C ASP A 183 -1.23 -2.50 7.61
N ALA A 184 -1.68 -2.47 6.35
CA ALA A 184 -1.08 -1.71 5.26
C ALA A 184 -2.16 -1.25 4.26
N PRO A 185 -3.02 -0.27 4.62
CA PRO A 185 -4.24 0.05 3.89
C PRO A 185 -4.05 0.64 2.48
N ALA A 186 -2.81 0.97 2.11
CA ALA A 186 -2.44 1.39 0.76
C ALA A 186 -2.14 0.21 -0.18
N THR A 187 -2.07 -1.02 0.34
CA THR A 187 -1.70 -2.24 -0.41
C THR A 187 -2.82 -3.26 -0.38
N ALA A 188 -2.89 -4.10 -1.41
CA ALA A 188 -3.75 -5.27 -1.48
C ALA A 188 -2.97 -6.47 -2.05
N GLU A 189 -3.47 -7.67 -1.78
CA GLU A 189 -2.99 -8.92 -2.38
C GLU A 189 -3.79 -9.23 -3.65
N PHE A 190 -3.10 -9.51 -4.76
CA PHE A 190 -3.71 -9.83 -6.05
C PHE A 190 -3.27 -11.21 -6.54
N ASP A 191 -4.24 -12.02 -6.99
CA ASP A 191 -3.98 -13.20 -7.82
C ASP A 191 -4.03 -12.78 -9.29
N LEU A 192 -2.85 -12.51 -9.85
CA LEU A 192 -2.68 -12.07 -11.24
C LEU A 192 -3.15 -13.12 -12.25
N THR A 193 -3.24 -14.38 -11.85
CA THR A 193 -3.64 -15.48 -12.75
C THR A 193 -5.14 -15.47 -13.07
N THR A 194 -5.93 -14.81 -12.23
CA THR A 194 -7.37 -14.60 -12.44
C THR A 194 -7.67 -13.54 -13.50
N ALA A 195 -6.69 -12.71 -13.87
CA ALA A 195 -6.87 -11.69 -14.90
C ALA A 195 -7.16 -12.32 -16.27
N ASN A 196 -8.30 -11.94 -16.86
CA ASN A 196 -8.67 -12.37 -18.19
C ASN A 196 -7.89 -11.58 -19.27
N VAL A 197 -6.67 -12.00 -19.54
CA VAL A 197 -5.74 -11.35 -20.49
C VAL A 197 -5.70 -12.00 -21.89
N GLY A 198 -6.63 -12.92 -22.18
CA GLY A 198 -6.67 -13.65 -23.44
C GLY A 198 -5.67 -14.82 -23.51
N GLY A 199 -5.15 -15.10 -24.72
CA GLY A 199 -4.16 -16.15 -24.98
C GLY A 199 -4.68 -17.46 -25.60
N GLY A 200 -5.99 -17.72 -25.56
CA GLY A 200 -6.55 -19.00 -26.01
C GLY A 200 -6.22 -20.17 -25.07
N LEU A 201 -6.73 -21.36 -25.36
CA LEU A 201 -6.49 -22.56 -24.55
C LEU A 201 -5.02 -23.00 -24.66
N GLY A 202 -4.38 -23.22 -23.51
CA GLY A 202 -3.00 -23.73 -23.43
C GLY A 202 -1.90 -22.66 -23.52
N ALA A 203 -2.24 -21.37 -23.51
CA ALA A 203 -1.24 -20.31 -23.40
C ALA A 203 -0.58 -20.31 -22.01
N THR A 204 0.74 -20.14 -22.00
CA THR A 204 1.51 -19.90 -20.77
C THR A 204 1.68 -18.41 -20.53
N LYS A 205 1.91 -18.00 -19.28
CA LYS A 205 1.92 -16.60 -18.87
C LYS A 205 3.03 -16.33 -17.85
N ASP A 206 3.82 -15.29 -18.12
CA ASP A 206 4.84 -14.77 -17.20
C ASP A 206 4.50 -13.32 -16.86
N TYR A 207 4.69 -12.91 -15.61
CA TYR A 207 4.23 -11.61 -15.09
C TYR A 207 5.41 -10.71 -14.71
N PHE A 208 5.29 -9.41 -14.94
CA PHE A 208 6.37 -8.44 -14.79
C PHE A 208 5.86 -7.14 -14.17
N PRO A 209 6.68 -6.46 -13.34
CA PRO A 209 6.29 -5.23 -12.69
C PRO A 209 6.31 -4.02 -13.62
N SER A 210 6.99 -4.09 -14.78
CA SER A 210 7.10 -2.98 -15.73
C SER A 210 7.05 -3.47 -17.18
N MET A 211 6.74 -2.55 -18.11
CA MET A 211 6.77 -2.85 -19.54
C MET A 211 8.18 -3.24 -19.96
N ALA A 212 9.21 -2.49 -19.56
CA ALA A 212 10.59 -2.77 -19.94
C ALA A 212 11.07 -4.17 -19.48
N ASP A 213 10.64 -4.60 -18.29
CA ASP A 213 10.88 -5.95 -17.79
C ASP A 213 10.18 -7.01 -18.65
N ALA A 214 8.92 -6.75 -19.00
CA ALA A 214 8.16 -7.57 -19.94
C ALA A 214 8.66 -7.48 -21.39
N GLU A 215 9.55 -6.56 -21.78
CA GLU A 215 10.15 -6.52 -23.12
C GLU A 215 11.51 -7.22 -23.13
N ASN A 216 12.25 -7.12 -22.04
CA ASN A 216 13.60 -7.69 -21.91
C ASN A 216 13.65 -9.05 -21.20
N ASN A 217 12.51 -9.56 -20.71
CA ASN A 217 12.41 -10.79 -19.92
C ASN A 217 13.22 -10.75 -18.62
N THR A 218 13.14 -9.64 -17.88
CA THR A 218 13.90 -9.41 -16.64
C THR A 218 12.96 -9.22 -15.46
N ASN A 219 13.41 -9.49 -14.23
CA ASN A 219 12.64 -9.21 -13.00
C ASN A 219 11.21 -9.80 -12.97
N GLU A 220 11.07 -11.05 -13.43
CA GLU A 220 9.78 -11.75 -13.41
C GLU A 220 9.21 -11.87 -11.98
N ILE A 221 7.91 -11.63 -11.84
CA ILE A 221 7.14 -11.83 -10.62
C ILE A 221 6.99 -13.33 -10.36
N GLN A 222 7.79 -13.86 -9.45
CA GLN A 222 7.88 -15.30 -9.17
C GLN A 222 6.62 -15.89 -8.50
N ASN A 223 5.84 -15.07 -7.79
CA ASN A 223 4.64 -15.52 -7.09
C ASN A 223 3.41 -14.70 -7.51
N PRO A 224 2.80 -15.02 -8.67
CA PRO A 224 1.68 -14.25 -9.21
C PRO A 224 0.36 -14.49 -8.48
N PHE A 225 0.25 -15.50 -7.60
CA PHE A 225 -0.99 -15.83 -6.89
C PHE A 225 -1.28 -14.94 -5.68
N VAL A 226 -0.23 -14.37 -5.08
CA VAL A 226 -0.31 -13.57 -3.85
C VAL A 226 0.58 -12.32 -3.98
N TYR A 227 0.42 -11.61 -5.09
CA TYR A 227 1.24 -10.43 -5.38
C TYR A 227 0.73 -9.21 -4.59
N VAL A 228 1.49 -8.79 -3.58
CA VAL A 228 1.13 -7.66 -2.72
C VAL A 228 1.73 -6.36 -3.25
N THR A 229 0.89 -5.37 -3.55
CA THR A 229 1.34 -4.07 -4.05
C THR A 229 0.30 -2.97 -3.81
N THR A 230 0.67 -1.72 -4.07
CA THR A 230 -0.28 -0.59 -4.14
C THR A 230 -0.99 -0.58 -5.48
N SER A 231 -1.99 0.29 -5.66
CA SER A 231 -2.60 0.48 -6.98
C SER A 231 -1.53 0.82 -8.02
N THR A 232 -1.39 -0.03 -9.04
CA THR A 232 -0.32 0.06 -10.04
C THR A 232 -0.70 -0.72 -11.30
N THR A 233 0.17 -0.74 -12.30
CA THR A 233 0.00 -1.58 -13.49
C THR A 233 1.14 -2.58 -13.58
N VAL A 234 0.80 -3.84 -13.78
CA VAL A 234 1.73 -4.93 -14.10
C VAL A 234 1.50 -5.40 -15.54
N TYR A 235 2.46 -6.13 -16.09
CA TYR A 235 2.47 -6.58 -17.47
C TYR A 235 2.58 -8.09 -17.52
N VAL A 236 1.91 -8.72 -18.48
CA VAL A 236 1.94 -10.17 -18.65
C VAL A 236 2.35 -10.51 -20.08
N ARG A 237 3.36 -11.37 -20.22
CA ARG A 237 3.68 -12.02 -21.48
C ARG A 237 2.80 -13.25 -21.62
N VAL A 238 2.00 -13.28 -22.66
CA VAL A 238 1.17 -14.43 -23.00
C VAL A 238 1.82 -15.14 -24.17
N TYR A 239 2.18 -16.42 -24.02
CA TYR A 239 2.85 -17.20 -25.06
C TYR A 239 1.88 -18.16 -25.75
N ASN A 240 2.07 -18.35 -27.05
CA ASN A 240 1.40 -19.41 -27.81
C ASN A 240 2.26 -20.69 -27.87
N ALA A 241 1.72 -21.75 -28.46
CA ALA A 241 2.41 -23.03 -28.63
C ALA A 241 3.72 -22.96 -29.46
N ASN A 242 3.89 -21.93 -30.29
CA ASN A 242 5.10 -21.69 -31.09
C ASN A 242 6.15 -20.84 -30.33
N GLY A 243 5.90 -20.51 -29.06
CA GLY A 243 6.78 -19.67 -28.24
C GLY A 243 6.70 -18.17 -28.52
N CYS A 244 5.80 -17.73 -29.39
CA CYS A 244 5.60 -16.31 -29.65
C CYS A 244 4.74 -15.69 -28.57
N TYR A 245 5.13 -14.49 -28.13
CA TYR A 245 4.40 -13.78 -27.09
C TYR A 245 3.80 -12.47 -27.58
N ASN A 246 2.82 -12.01 -26.82
CA ASN A 246 2.32 -10.65 -26.85
C ASN A 246 2.13 -10.16 -25.40
N ILE A 247 2.18 -8.85 -25.18
CA ILE A 247 2.15 -8.26 -23.83
C ILE A 247 0.78 -7.63 -23.60
N ALA A 248 0.15 -7.96 -22.48
CA ALA A 248 -1.06 -7.28 -21.98
C ALA A 248 -0.74 -6.49 -20.72
N LYS A 249 -1.51 -5.43 -20.44
CA LYS A 249 -1.46 -4.76 -19.14
C LYS A 249 -2.57 -5.27 -18.20
N ILE A 250 -2.22 -5.40 -16.92
CA ILE A 250 -3.17 -5.65 -15.83
C ILE A 250 -3.11 -4.45 -14.89
N THR A 251 -4.20 -3.68 -14.82
CA THR A 251 -4.33 -2.59 -13.86
C THR A 251 -4.83 -3.15 -12.53
N LEU A 252 -4.05 -2.94 -11.48
CA LEU A 252 -4.33 -3.37 -10.12
C LEU A 252 -4.88 -2.18 -9.33
N THR A 253 -6.06 -2.34 -8.74
CA THR A 253 -6.72 -1.29 -7.95
C THR A 253 -6.95 -1.80 -6.53
N VAL A 254 -6.38 -1.09 -5.55
CA VAL A 254 -6.65 -1.31 -4.13
C VAL A 254 -7.96 -0.61 -3.77
N ILE A 255 -8.92 -1.36 -3.22
CA ILE A 255 -10.15 -0.81 -2.65
C ILE A 255 -9.82 -0.35 -1.21
N PRO A 256 -9.83 0.96 -0.91
CA PRO A 256 -9.43 1.48 0.39
C PRO A 256 -10.47 1.18 1.49
N PRO A 257 -10.07 1.20 2.78
CA PRO A 257 -11.01 1.06 3.88
C PRO A 257 -12.03 2.20 3.90
N LYS A 258 -13.29 1.86 4.19
CA LYS A 258 -14.37 2.84 4.35
C LYS A 258 -14.81 2.87 5.81
N TYR A 259 -14.60 4.01 6.46
CA TYR A 259 -15.01 4.26 7.83
C TYR A 259 -16.35 4.98 7.89
N SER A 260 -17.10 4.76 8.97
CA SER A 260 -18.25 5.56 9.33
C SER A 260 -17.85 6.95 9.77
N THR A 261 -18.50 7.96 9.20
CA THR A 261 -18.39 9.36 9.63
C THR A 261 -19.39 9.72 10.74
N VAL A 262 -20.37 8.85 10.99
CA VAL A 262 -21.41 9.01 12.03
C VAL A 262 -20.94 8.46 13.37
N LEU A 263 -20.20 7.35 13.34
CA LEU A 263 -19.74 6.68 14.55
C LEU A 263 -18.64 7.51 15.23
N GLN A 264 -18.95 7.99 16.43
CA GLN A 264 -18.06 8.81 17.25
C GLN A 264 -18.13 8.36 18.70
N ASP A 265 -17.05 8.65 19.43
CA ASP A 265 -16.98 8.42 20.86
C ASP A 265 -18.09 9.15 21.60
N LYS A 266 -18.59 8.54 22.67
CA LYS A 266 -19.64 9.10 23.52
C LYS A 266 -19.14 9.22 24.95
N VAL A 267 -19.68 10.20 25.67
CA VAL A 267 -19.45 10.37 27.10
C VAL A 267 -20.79 10.21 27.82
N ILE A 268 -20.85 9.36 28.83
CA ILE A 268 -22.04 9.09 29.63
C ILE A 268 -21.70 8.96 31.11
N CYS A 269 -22.70 9.04 31.98
CA CYS A 269 -22.54 8.70 33.39
C CYS A 269 -22.26 7.19 33.54
N ILE A 270 -21.57 6.80 34.61
CA ILE A 270 -21.00 5.45 34.73
C ILE A 270 -22.03 4.31 34.64
N GLU A 271 -23.22 4.50 35.21
CA GLU A 271 -24.32 3.51 35.18
C GLU A 271 -25.27 3.70 34.00
N ASP A 272 -25.10 4.77 33.23
CA ASP A 272 -25.97 5.05 32.10
C ASP A 272 -25.71 4.09 30.94
N ARG A 273 -26.68 4.08 30.02
CA ARG A 273 -26.64 3.29 28.81
C ARG A 273 -26.93 4.17 27.61
N THR A 274 -26.21 3.94 26.52
CA THR A 274 -26.38 4.69 25.27
C THR A 274 -26.61 3.77 24.08
N THR A 275 -26.82 4.39 22.93
CA THR A 275 -26.91 3.73 21.62
C THR A 275 -25.74 4.18 20.77
N LEU A 276 -25.02 3.25 20.15
CA LEU A 276 -24.02 3.53 19.13
C LEU A 276 -24.63 3.30 17.75
N ASP A 277 -24.35 4.20 16.82
CA ASP A 277 -24.87 4.17 15.46
C ASP A 277 -23.70 4.26 14.47
N ALA A 278 -23.51 3.21 13.69
CA ALA A 278 -22.49 3.17 12.65
C ALA A 278 -22.89 3.96 11.39
N GLY A 279 -24.11 4.49 11.33
CA GLY A 279 -24.61 5.26 10.19
C GLY A 279 -24.91 4.40 8.96
N PRO A 280 -25.69 4.91 8.01
CA PRO A 280 -26.05 4.20 6.78
C PRO A 280 -24.89 4.17 5.78
N GLY A 281 -25.05 3.40 4.69
CA GLY A 281 -24.12 3.41 3.55
C GLY A 281 -23.09 2.27 3.53
N PHE A 282 -23.32 1.24 4.34
CA PHE A 282 -22.55 -0.02 4.37
C PHE A 282 -23.47 -1.18 3.96
N GLU A 283 -22.90 -2.21 3.34
CA GLU A 283 -23.62 -3.40 2.90
C GLU A 283 -23.97 -4.32 4.08
N ALA A 284 -23.09 -4.38 5.07
CA ALA A 284 -23.26 -5.16 6.30
C ALA A 284 -22.53 -4.51 7.49
N TYR A 285 -22.98 -4.89 8.69
CA TYR A 285 -22.42 -4.48 9.97
C TYR A 285 -22.18 -5.73 10.81
N GLU A 286 -21.09 -5.76 11.57
CA GLU A 286 -20.85 -6.76 12.62
C GLU A 286 -20.21 -6.09 13.83
N TRP A 287 -20.96 -5.99 14.92
CA TRP A 287 -20.49 -5.37 16.15
C TRP A 287 -19.73 -6.36 17.03
N SER A 288 -18.89 -5.84 17.92
CA SER A 288 -18.22 -6.62 18.97
C SER A 288 -19.17 -7.39 19.90
N THR A 289 -20.45 -7.04 19.90
CA THR A 289 -21.53 -7.73 20.62
C THR A 289 -22.15 -8.90 19.84
N GLY A 290 -21.77 -9.09 18.57
CA GLY A 290 -22.37 -10.05 17.64
C GLY A 290 -23.62 -9.53 16.91
N ALA A 291 -24.03 -8.28 17.16
CA ALA A 291 -25.16 -7.69 16.44
C ALA A 291 -24.78 -7.32 15.00
N THR A 292 -25.74 -7.44 14.08
CA THR A 292 -25.54 -7.14 12.64
C THR A 292 -26.36 -5.96 12.12
N THR A 293 -26.94 -5.19 13.04
CA THR A 293 -27.74 -3.99 12.73
C THR A 293 -26.86 -2.74 12.67
N GLN A 294 -27.35 -1.69 12.00
CA GLN A 294 -26.66 -0.39 11.93
C GLN A 294 -26.37 0.21 13.32
N THR A 295 -27.26 -0.05 14.29
CA THR A 295 -27.16 0.46 15.66
C THR A 295 -27.07 -0.66 16.68
N ILE A 296 -26.39 -0.40 17.80
CA ILE A 296 -26.49 -1.20 19.03
C ILE A 296 -26.93 -0.31 20.18
N SER A 297 -27.92 -0.76 20.95
CA SER A 297 -28.47 -0.05 22.11
C SER A 297 -28.05 -0.70 23.42
N ASN A 298 -28.28 0.00 24.53
CA ASN A 298 -28.03 -0.50 25.88
C ASN A 298 -26.54 -0.79 26.18
N VAL A 299 -25.63 -0.04 25.58
CA VAL A 299 -24.19 -0.15 25.82
C VAL A 299 -23.75 0.78 26.95
N GLY A 300 -22.88 0.30 27.83
CA GLY A 300 -22.33 1.08 28.95
C GLY A 300 -20.93 1.60 28.62
N VAL A 301 -20.23 2.13 29.63
CA VAL A 301 -18.83 2.54 29.49
C VAL A 301 -17.96 1.35 29.05
N GLY A 302 -17.16 1.55 28.01
CA GLY A 302 -16.33 0.51 27.42
C GLY A 302 -15.85 0.83 26.01
N GLU A 303 -15.00 -0.05 25.48
CA GLU A 303 -14.52 0.00 24.10
C GLU A 303 -15.30 -1.00 23.24
N TYR A 304 -15.86 -0.51 22.14
CA TYR A 304 -16.62 -1.29 21.17
C TYR A 304 -15.96 -1.18 19.80
N TRP A 305 -16.30 -2.11 18.92
CA TRP A 305 -15.89 -2.04 17.51
C TRP A 305 -17.02 -2.55 16.61
N VAL A 306 -17.00 -2.09 15.37
CA VAL A 306 -17.86 -2.56 14.30
C VAL A 306 -17.01 -2.89 13.07
N ILE A 307 -17.26 -4.02 12.44
CA ILE A 307 -16.80 -4.36 11.11
C ILE A 307 -17.85 -3.86 10.13
N LEU A 308 -17.41 -3.07 9.16
CA LEU A 308 -18.23 -2.43 8.14
C LEU A 308 -17.87 -3.01 6.78
N THR A 309 -18.84 -3.57 6.07
CA THR A 309 -18.63 -4.13 4.73
C THR A 309 -19.03 -3.10 3.66
N THR A 310 -18.16 -2.86 2.69
CA THR A 310 -18.47 -2.06 1.48
C THR A 310 -17.64 -2.56 0.30
N ASP A 311 -18.28 -2.72 -0.86
CA ASP A 311 -17.65 -3.23 -2.09
C ASP A 311 -16.94 -4.58 -1.84
N GLY A 312 -17.53 -5.42 -0.96
CA GLY A 312 -16.94 -6.70 -0.53
C GLY A 312 -15.78 -6.61 0.46
N CYS A 313 -15.32 -5.41 0.84
CA CYS A 313 -14.21 -5.20 1.76
C CYS A 313 -14.67 -4.87 3.18
N GLU A 314 -14.01 -5.48 4.16
CA GLU A 314 -14.32 -5.32 5.57
C GLU A 314 -13.38 -4.31 6.25
N THR A 315 -13.95 -3.30 6.91
CA THR A 315 -13.20 -2.28 7.67
C THR A 315 -13.60 -2.33 9.14
N LYS A 316 -12.63 -2.54 10.03
CA LYS A 316 -12.85 -2.47 11.48
C LYS A 316 -12.69 -1.05 11.99
N GLN A 317 -13.71 -0.52 12.63
CA GLN A 317 -13.70 0.78 13.31
C GLN A 317 -13.96 0.61 14.80
N THR A 318 -13.13 1.24 15.63
CA THR A 318 -13.30 1.27 17.09
C THR A 318 -14.03 2.53 17.53
N VAL A 319 -14.75 2.41 18.65
CA VAL A 319 -15.47 3.53 19.28
C VAL A 319 -15.48 3.33 20.79
N LYS A 320 -15.36 4.43 21.54
CA LYS A 320 -15.33 4.41 23.01
C LYS A 320 -16.54 5.09 23.59
N VAL A 321 -17.15 4.41 24.55
CA VAL A 321 -18.11 4.99 25.48
C VAL A 321 -17.33 5.31 26.75
N ASN A 322 -16.98 6.58 26.92
CA ASN A 322 -16.17 7.08 28.02
C ASN A 322 -17.07 7.46 29.21
N LYS A 323 -16.53 7.29 30.43
CA LYS A 323 -17.16 7.81 31.64
C LYS A 323 -17.04 9.34 31.66
N ALA A 324 -18.12 10.03 32.06
CA ALA A 324 -18.10 11.46 32.33
C ALA A 324 -17.02 11.82 33.38
N PRO A 325 -16.29 12.94 33.19
CA PRO A 325 -15.35 13.43 34.19
C PRO A 325 -16.06 13.66 35.53
N GLU A 326 -15.41 13.30 36.64
CA GLU A 326 -16.01 13.48 37.97
C GLU A 326 -15.94 14.95 38.40
N VAL A 327 -16.98 15.38 39.10
CA VAL A 327 -17.05 16.67 39.78
C VAL A 327 -16.36 16.55 41.15
N ILE A 328 -15.57 17.53 41.55
CA ILE A 328 -14.85 17.54 42.82
C ILE A 328 -15.06 18.88 43.52
N ILE A 329 -15.56 18.85 44.75
CA ILE A 329 -15.59 20.02 45.64
C ILE A 329 -14.19 20.17 46.23
N THR A 330 -13.48 21.23 45.84
CA THR A 330 -12.08 21.47 46.23
C THR A 330 -11.94 22.34 47.46
N ASN A 331 -12.88 23.25 47.68
CA ASN A 331 -12.89 24.11 48.85
C ASN A 331 -14.31 24.41 49.32
N ILE A 332 -14.45 24.58 50.62
CA ILE A 332 -15.68 24.93 51.31
C ILE A 332 -15.32 26.08 52.24
N ASP A 333 -15.81 27.28 51.94
CA ASP A 333 -15.63 28.44 52.80
C ASP A 333 -16.90 28.70 53.61
N ILE A 334 -16.76 28.83 54.93
CA ILE A 334 -17.87 29.03 55.87
C ILE A 334 -17.66 30.37 56.57
N SER A 335 -18.54 31.32 56.26
CA SER A 335 -18.58 32.63 56.91
C SER A 335 -19.92 32.82 57.61
N ASN A 336 -19.90 32.61 58.93
CA ASN A 336 -21.08 32.67 59.78
C ASN A 336 -22.22 31.72 59.37
N ASN A 337 -23.25 32.24 58.68
CA ASN A 337 -24.41 31.50 58.15
C ASN A 337 -24.41 31.43 56.61
N THR A 338 -23.26 31.69 56.00
CA THR A 338 -23.05 31.64 54.55
C THR A 338 -21.99 30.59 54.21
N VAL A 339 -22.27 29.75 53.22
CA VAL A 339 -21.33 28.75 52.69
C VAL A 339 -21.08 29.04 51.22
N THR A 340 -19.81 29.02 50.81
CA THR A 340 -19.39 29.11 49.41
C THR A 340 -18.63 27.85 49.01
N LEU A 341 -19.06 27.21 47.93
CA LEU A 341 -18.43 25.99 47.41
C LEU A 341 -17.53 26.32 46.21
N THR A 342 -16.31 25.79 46.22
CA THR A 342 -15.43 25.83 45.04
C THR A 342 -15.35 24.44 44.42
N VAL A 343 -15.65 24.35 43.13
CA VAL A 343 -15.78 23.08 42.40
C VAL A 343 -14.89 23.07 41.18
N THR A 344 -14.29 21.92 40.89
CA THR A 344 -13.47 21.64 39.70
C THR A 344 -13.80 20.26 39.13
N GLY A 345 -13.35 19.95 37.91
CA GLY A 345 -13.70 18.69 37.23
C GLY A 345 -15.03 18.80 36.47
N GLY A 346 -15.63 17.68 36.08
CA GLY A 346 -16.90 17.66 35.35
C GLY A 346 -16.99 18.57 34.11
N GLN A 347 -18.22 18.91 33.73
CA GLN A 347 -18.55 19.78 32.61
C GLN A 347 -19.36 21.00 33.05
N ILE A 348 -18.84 22.19 32.81
CA ILE A 348 -19.56 23.45 33.08
C ILE A 348 -20.78 23.63 32.15
N PRO A 349 -21.84 24.34 32.59
CA PRO A 349 -22.03 24.97 33.91
C PRO A 349 -22.42 23.99 35.02
N TYR A 350 -22.09 24.33 36.27
CA TYR A 350 -22.55 23.59 37.45
C TYR A 350 -23.86 24.15 37.99
N GLN A 351 -24.61 23.28 38.68
CA GLN A 351 -25.75 23.67 39.50
C GLN A 351 -25.56 23.19 40.94
N TYR A 352 -26.06 23.98 41.87
CA TYR A 352 -25.91 23.77 43.31
C TYR A 352 -27.28 23.65 43.97
N SER A 353 -27.40 22.83 45.01
CA SER A 353 -28.63 22.69 45.79
C SER A 353 -28.34 22.37 47.25
N ILE A 354 -29.27 22.69 48.15
CA ILE A 354 -29.21 22.31 49.58
C ILE A 354 -30.23 21.21 49.95
N ASP A 355 -31.19 20.95 49.08
CA ASP A 355 -32.26 19.96 49.29
C ASP A 355 -32.25 18.84 48.24
N GLY A 356 -31.39 18.95 47.23
CA GLY A 356 -31.29 18.04 46.09
C GLY A 356 -32.43 18.18 45.08
N ILE A 357 -33.33 19.15 45.27
CA ILE A 357 -34.56 19.34 44.48
C ILE A 357 -34.54 20.71 43.79
N ASN A 358 -34.28 21.77 44.54
CA ASN A 358 -34.23 23.14 44.05
C ASN A 358 -32.78 23.50 43.72
N TRP A 359 -32.51 23.80 42.45
CA TRP A 359 -31.17 24.05 41.92
C TRP A 359 -30.96 25.52 41.61
N GLN A 360 -29.76 26.02 41.90
CA GLN A 360 -29.32 27.40 41.63
C GLN A 360 -27.96 27.42 40.94
N ASP A 361 -27.68 28.47 40.17
CA ASP A 361 -26.39 28.66 39.49
C ASP A 361 -25.30 29.22 40.43
N SER A 362 -25.73 29.91 41.50
CA SER A 362 -24.79 30.46 42.48
C SER A 362 -24.22 29.36 43.37
N ASN A 363 -22.91 29.40 43.56
CA ASN A 363 -22.19 28.53 44.50
C ASN A 363 -22.24 29.04 45.96
N VAL A 364 -23.01 30.09 46.23
CA VAL A 364 -23.15 30.74 47.54
C VAL A 364 -24.53 30.46 48.12
N PHE A 365 -24.57 29.93 49.33
CA PHE A 365 -25.77 29.69 50.11
C PHE A 365 -25.77 30.60 51.33
N THR A 366 -26.86 31.34 51.54
CA THR A 366 -27.01 32.30 52.65
C THR A 366 -28.15 31.88 53.57
N GLU A 367 -28.24 32.53 54.73
CA GLU A 367 -29.31 32.30 55.72
C GLU A 367 -29.40 30.85 56.22
N LEU A 368 -28.26 30.16 56.25
CA LEU A 368 -28.21 28.75 56.60
C LEU A 368 -28.56 28.51 58.08
N PRO A 369 -29.37 27.49 58.38
CA PRO A 369 -29.62 27.09 59.75
C PRO A 369 -28.35 26.54 60.40
N ARG A 370 -28.28 26.68 61.73
CA ARG A 370 -27.20 26.11 62.53
C ARG A 370 -27.28 24.59 62.51
N GLY A 371 -26.15 23.92 62.33
CA GLY A 371 -26.06 22.45 62.35
C GLY A 371 -25.56 21.89 61.03
N GLN A 372 -25.85 20.61 60.80
CA GLN A 372 -25.49 19.90 59.57
C GLN A 372 -26.37 20.38 58.42
N ASN A 373 -25.72 20.76 57.32
CA ASN A 373 -26.34 21.13 56.06
C ASN A 373 -25.69 20.29 54.96
N THR A 374 -26.50 19.64 54.11
CA THR A 374 -26.02 18.88 52.96
C THR A 374 -26.11 19.75 51.73
N PHE A 375 -25.03 19.79 50.96
CA PHE A 375 -24.98 20.53 49.70
C PHE A 375 -24.74 19.54 48.56
N TYR A 376 -25.46 19.73 47.47
CA TYR A 376 -25.39 18.94 46.26
C TYR A 376 -24.81 19.78 45.13
N VAL A 377 -23.98 19.15 44.31
CA VAL A 377 -23.44 19.75 43.10
C VAL A 377 -23.63 18.78 41.95
N LYS A 378 -24.14 19.28 40.84
CA LYS A 378 -24.16 18.56 39.57
C LYS A 378 -23.60 19.43 38.47
N ASP A 379 -23.16 18.78 37.40
CA ASP A 379 -22.58 19.43 36.23
C ASP A 379 -23.54 19.33 35.03
N ALA A 380 -23.10 19.80 33.87
CA ALA A 380 -23.94 19.80 32.67
C ALA A 380 -24.10 18.42 32.03
N PHE A 381 -23.33 17.40 32.44
CA PHE A 381 -23.62 16.01 32.08
C PHE A 381 -24.83 15.45 32.84
N ASP A 382 -25.29 16.15 33.90
CA ASP A 382 -26.46 15.80 34.71
C ASP A 382 -26.39 14.38 35.30
N CYS A 383 -25.16 13.93 35.60
CA CYS A 383 -24.93 12.70 36.34
C CYS A 383 -25.45 12.80 37.77
N GLU A 384 -25.50 11.66 38.47
CA GLU A 384 -25.88 11.61 39.89
C GLU A 384 -25.09 12.69 40.69
N PRO A 385 -25.78 13.64 41.34
CA PRO A 385 -25.10 14.74 41.99
C PRO A 385 -24.17 14.27 43.10
N ILE A 386 -22.99 14.87 43.18
CA ILE A 386 -22.14 14.69 44.36
C ILE A 386 -22.74 15.48 45.53
N SER A 387 -22.51 15.02 46.75
CA SER A 387 -22.96 15.73 47.95
C SER A 387 -21.89 15.80 49.03
N VAL A 388 -21.95 16.87 49.82
CA VAL A 388 -21.10 17.06 51.00
C VAL A 388 -21.94 17.59 52.15
N GLU A 389 -21.74 17.02 53.33
CA GLU A 389 -22.38 17.50 54.56
C GLU A 389 -21.40 18.37 55.35
N ILE A 390 -21.84 19.58 55.70
CA ILE A 390 -21.02 20.59 56.37
C ILE A 390 -21.75 21.09 57.61
N THR A 391 -21.00 21.33 58.68
CA THR A 391 -21.52 21.98 59.89
C THR A 391 -21.43 23.49 59.78
N VAL A 392 -22.58 24.17 59.81
CA VAL A 392 -22.66 25.63 59.89
C VAL A 392 -22.86 26.03 61.36
N PRO A 393 -21.89 26.72 62.00
CA PRO A 393 -22.02 27.08 63.41
C PRO A 393 -23.01 28.22 63.63
N ASN A 394 -23.21 29.11 62.64
CA ASN A 394 -24.08 30.29 62.68
C ASN A 394 -23.98 31.00 64.04
N LEU A 395 -22.87 31.72 64.25
CA LEU A 395 -22.52 32.25 65.55
C LEU A 395 -23.38 33.47 65.89
N ILE A 396 -24.12 33.38 67.00
CA ILE A 396 -24.96 34.48 67.48
C ILE A 396 -24.05 35.56 68.08
N ASN A 397 -24.28 36.81 67.71
CA ASN A 397 -23.59 37.99 68.24
C ASN A 397 -24.54 38.97 68.97
N VAL A 398 -25.82 38.63 69.13
CA VAL A 398 -26.80 39.45 69.85
C VAL A 398 -27.86 38.58 70.53
N ILE A 399 -28.20 38.92 71.77
CA ILE A 399 -29.38 38.37 72.46
C ILE A 399 -30.19 39.49 73.12
N THR A 400 -31.50 39.31 73.20
CA THR A 400 -32.47 40.20 73.87
C THR A 400 -33.28 39.41 74.89
N PRO A 401 -32.72 39.07 76.07
CA PRO A 401 -33.36 38.14 77.02
C PRO A 401 -34.54 38.77 77.77
N ASN A 402 -35.69 38.91 77.10
CA ASN A 402 -36.93 39.50 77.60
C ASN A 402 -38.09 38.50 77.65
N ALA A 403 -37.86 37.24 77.27
CA ALA A 403 -38.82 36.14 77.23
C ALA A 403 -39.96 36.35 76.21
N ASP A 404 -39.70 37.06 75.11
CA ASP A 404 -40.65 37.23 74.01
C ASP A 404 -40.57 36.11 72.94
N GLY A 405 -39.66 35.15 73.13
CA GLY A 405 -39.40 34.04 72.22
C GLY A 405 -38.39 34.36 71.12
N ILE A 406 -37.90 35.61 71.02
CA ILE A 406 -37.02 36.09 69.96
C ILE A 406 -35.66 36.47 70.54
N ASN A 407 -34.60 35.77 70.12
CA ASN A 407 -33.22 36.00 70.55
C ASN A 407 -33.03 35.98 72.09
N ASP A 408 -33.87 35.24 72.81
CA ASP A 408 -33.79 35.10 74.26
C ASP A 408 -32.57 34.30 74.72
N TYR A 409 -32.11 33.39 73.86
CA TYR A 409 -31.03 32.46 74.14
C TYR A 409 -29.98 32.51 73.05
N VAL A 410 -28.72 32.33 73.46
CA VAL A 410 -27.73 31.68 72.60
C VAL A 410 -28.00 30.18 72.69
N ASP A 411 -28.21 29.50 71.57
CA ASP A 411 -28.60 28.08 71.55
C ASP A 411 -27.73 27.25 70.60
N TYR A 412 -26.66 26.62 71.11
CA TYR A 412 -25.82 25.75 70.28
C TYR A 412 -26.22 24.27 70.36
N SER A 413 -27.43 23.93 70.82
CA SER A 413 -27.92 22.53 70.95
C SER A 413 -27.91 21.77 69.61
N ALA A 414 -28.10 22.46 68.48
CA ALA A 414 -28.00 21.87 67.15
C ALA A 414 -26.59 21.30 66.85
N LEU A 415 -25.55 21.73 67.57
CA LEU A 415 -24.17 21.24 67.43
C LEU A 415 -23.84 20.09 68.40
N ARG A 416 -24.82 19.57 69.17
CA ARG A 416 -24.59 18.56 70.22
C ARG A 416 -23.92 17.26 69.78
N TYR A 417 -23.91 16.98 68.47
CA TYR A 417 -23.24 15.82 67.88
C TYR A 417 -21.71 16.00 67.80
N LYS A 418 -21.21 17.22 68.00
CA LYS A 418 -19.77 17.49 68.10
C LYS A 418 -19.22 17.01 69.43
N GLU A 419 -17.99 16.50 69.42
CA GLU A 419 -17.33 16.03 70.64
C GLU A 419 -16.81 17.21 71.46
N ASN A 420 -16.91 17.13 72.80
CA ASN A 420 -16.41 18.15 73.71
C ASN A 420 -16.90 19.58 73.41
N LEU A 421 -18.13 19.72 72.87
CA LEU A 421 -18.72 21.02 72.60
C LEU A 421 -18.86 21.83 73.89
N THR A 422 -18.28 23.03 73.92
CA THR A 422 -18.49 24.00 75.00
C THR A 422 -18.59 25.41 74.45
N PHE A 423 -19.38 26.26 75.12
CA PHE A 423 -19.48 27.68 74.82
C PHE A 423 -19.32 28.47 76.11
N SER A 424 -18.23 29.23 76.23
CA SER A 424 -17.93 30.04 77.42
C SER A 424 -18.11 31.52 77.12
N VAL A 425 -18.76 32.24 78.03
CA VAL A 425 -18.99 33.69 77.93
C VAL A 425 -18.29 34.42 79.06
N TYR A 426 -17.74 35.59 78.77
CA TYR A 426 -16.91 36.40 79.66
C TYR A 426 -17.37 37.86 79.68
N ASP A 427 -17.26 38.49 80.86
CA ASP A 427 -17.48 39.93 81.02
C ASP A 427 -16.27 40.78 80.54
N ARG A 428 -16.40 42.11 80.63
CA ARG A 428 -15.33 43.07 80.24
C ARG A 428 -14.05 42.99 81.07
N TYR A 429 -14.08 42.28 82.19
CA TYR A 429 -12.94 42.09 83.09
C TYR A 429 -12.30 40.71 82.91
N GLY A 430 -12.82 39.87 82.02
CA GLY A 430 -12.32 38.52 81.77
C GLY A 430 -12.89 37.46 82.71
N ASN A 431 -13.88 37.77 83.55
CA ASN A 431 -14.53 36.77 84.39
C ASN A 431 -15.52 35.95 83.55
N ARG A 432 -15.50 34.62 83.69
CA ARG A 432 -16.45 33.74 83.02
C ARG A 432 -17.84 33.88 83.65
N VAL A 433 -18.80 34.38 82.88
CA VAL A 433 -20.20 34.57 83.29
C VAL A 433 -21.08 33.37 82.95
N HIS A 434 -20.68 32.55 81.98
CA HIS A 434 -21.43 31.34 81.63
C HIS A 434 -20.53 30.28 81.00
N LEU A 435 -20.89 29.02 81.23
CA LEU A 435 -20.38 27.87 80.50
C LEU A 435 -21.60 27.08 80.03
N ALA A 436 -21.79 26.99 78.72
CA ALA A 436 -22.77 26.12 78.12
C ALA A 436 -22.12 24.80 77.68
N ASP A 437 -22.66 23.70 78.17
CA ASP A 437 -22.20 22.33 77.96
C ASP A 437 -23.42 21.37 77.91
N LYS A 438 -23.15 20.06 77.94
CA LYS A 438 -24.21 19.03 77.88
C LYS A 438 -25.26 19.17 79.00
N ASN A 439 -24.90 19.72 80.16
CA ASN A 439 -25.78 19.79 81.33
C ASN A 439 -26.85 20.89 81.21
N ASN A 440 -26.63 21.88 80.35
CA ASN A 440 -27.57 22.99 80.11
C ASN A 440 -27.95 23.13 78.63
N ASP A 441 -27.89 22.01 77.90
CA ASP A 441 -28.26 21.91 76.48
C ASP A 441 -27.52 22.92 75.58
N TYR A 442 -26.29 23.29 75.97
CA TYR A 442 -25.45 24.25 75.25
C TYR A 442 -26.10 25.62 75.04
N LYS A 443 -26.98 26.03 75.96
CA LYS A 443 -27.70 27.33 75.89
C LYS A 443 -27.21 28.33 76.92
N TRP A 444 -27.41 29.61 76.62
CA TRP A 444 -27.25 30.72 77.55
C TRP A 444 -28.40 31.71 77.40
N ASP A 445 -29.04 32.06 78.51
CA ASP A 445 -30.23 32.91 78.59
C ASP A 445 -29.91 34.36 79.01
N GLY A 446 -28.63 34.76 78.96
CA GLY A 446 -28.20 36.08 79.40
C GLY A 446 -28.19 36.27 80.92
N ARG A 447 -28.15 35.20 81.72
CA ARG A 447 -28.05 35.29 83.20
C ARG A 447 -26.68 34.88 83.72
N PHE A 448 -26.34 35.41 84.89
CA PHE A 448 -25.24 34.96 85.75
C PHE A 448 -25.77 34.85 87.19
N ALA A 449 -25.59 33.69 87.82
CA ALA A 449 -26.11 33.39 89.16
C ALA A 449 -27.61 33.75 89.33
N SER A 450 -28.44 33.37 88.35
CA SER A 450 -29.89 33.62 88.26
C SER A 450 -30.34 35.08 88.05
N LYS A 451 -29.40 36.04 87.98
CA LYS A 451 -29.68 37.46 87.68
C LYS A 451 -29.37 37.76 86.22
N LYS A 452 -30.18 38.61 85.57
CA LYS A 452 -29.85 39.11 84.22
C LYS A 452 -28.51 39.84 84.26
N VAL A 453 -27.62 39.53 83.33
CA VAL A 453 -26.39 40.29 83.17
C VAL A 453 -26.73 41.69 82.65
N ILE A 454 -25.89 42.69 82.92
CA ILE A 454 -26.17 44.07 82.47
C ILE A 454 -26.17 44.15 80.95
N THR A 455 -26.91 45.12 80.40
CA THR A 455 -26.81 45.43 78.96
C THR A 455 -25.38 45.84 78.61
N GLY A 456 -24.79 45.17 77.64
CA GLY A 456 -23.40 45.39 77.27
C GLY A 456 -22.84 44.32 76.33
N THR A 457 -21.59 44.50 75.94
CA THR A 457 -20.85 43.54 75.12
C THR A 457 -20.15 42.54 76.01
N TYR A 458 -20.34 41.25 75.70
CA TYR A 458 -19.68 40.11 76.32
C TYR A 458 -18.80 39.43 75.28
N TRP A 459 -17.73 38.76 75.72
CA TRP A 459 -16.85 38.00 74.83
C TRP A 459 -17.11 36.53 75.00
N TYR A 460 -16.99 35.75 73.94
CA TYR A 460 -17.16 34.32 74.02
C TYR A 460 -16.08 33.56 73.26
N HIS A 461 -15.92 32.31 73.64
CA HIS A 461 -15.41 31.30 72.73
C HIS A 461 -16.33 30.08 72.72
N ILE A 462 -16.45 29.45 71.56
CA ILE A 462 -17.07 28.14 71.39
C ILE A 462 -16.00 27.19 70.88
N THR A 463 -15.93 26.00 71.46
CA THR A 463 -14.94 24.98 71.10
C THR A 463 -15.59 23.63 70.94
N TRP A 464 -15.09 22.82 70.03
CA TRP A 464 -15.42 21.41 69.94
C TRP A 464 -14.28 20.64 69.26
N THR A 465 -14.40 19.32 69.24
CA THR A 465 -13.58 18.42 68.46
C THR A 465 -14.44 17.83 67.36
N GLU A 466 -13.94 17.86 66.12
CA GLU A 466 -14.62 17.21 65.00
C GLU A 466 -14.78 15.71 65.31
N PRO A 467 -15.98 15.13 65.15
CA PRO A 467 -16.23 13.73 65.50
C PRO A 467 -15.56 12.76 64.52
N ASP A 468 -15.01 13.26 63.40
CA ASP A 468 -14.31 12.49 62.38
C ASP A 468 -12.99 11.85 62.88
N GLY A 469 -12.34 11.10 62.00
CA GLY A 469 -11.07 10.43 62.32
C GLY A 469 -9.89 11.38 62.56
N THR A 470 -9.99 12.66 62.19
CA THR A 470 -8.92 13.65 62.38
C THR A 470 -8.91 14.21 63.81
N LYS A 471 -10.07 14.21 64.48
CA LYS A 471 -10.25 14.80 65.81
C LYS A 471 -9.72 16.24 65.87
N ALA A 472 -9.90 17.00 64.80
CA ALA A 472 -9.42 18.37 64.72
C ALA A 472 -10.12 19.25 65.79
N PRO A 473 -9.38 20.02 66.61
CA PRO A 473 -9.97 20.96 67.54
C PRO A 473 -10.40 22.23 66.79
N VAL A 474 -11.64 22.67 67.03
CA VAL A 474 -12.21 23.88 66.46
C VAL A 474 -12.46 24.87 67.59
N MET A 475 -12.12 26.15 67.36
CA MET A 475 -12.36 27.24 68.30
C MET A 475 -12.77 28.49 67.53
N TYR A 476 -13.95 29.02 67.84
CA TYR A 476 -14.34 30.36 67.42
C TYR A 476 -14.34 31.29 68.62
N LYS A 477 -13.94 32.55 68.39
CA LYS A 477 -13.99 33.62 69.38
C LYS A 477 -14.79 34.77 68.82
N GLY A 478 -15.52 35.47 69.67
CA GLY A 478 -16.30 36.61 69.24
C GLY A 478 -16.83 37.40 70.41
N TRP A 479 -17.82 38.23 70.11
CA TRP A 479 -18.55 39.00 71.09
C TRP A 479 -20.05 38.84 70.87
N ILE A 480 -20.81 38.97 71.96
CA ILE A 480 -22.27 38.99 71.98
C ILE A 480 -22.72 40.26 72.65
N LEU A 481 -23.58 41.03 71.98
CA LEU A 481 -24.30 42.14 72.59
C LEU A 481 -25.51 41.57 73.35
N VAL A 482 -25.50 41.73 74.67
CA VAL A 482 -26.70 41.49 75.49
C VAL A 482 -27.44 42.80 75.59
N LYS A 483 -28.67 42.85 75.08
CA LYS A 483 -29.55 44.01 75.20
C LYS A 483 -30.80 43.63 75.98
N ASN A 484 -30.78 43.87 77.29
CA ASN A 484 -32.00 43.78 78.08
C ASN A 484 -32.93 44.91 77.64
N ARG A 485 -34.07 44.54 77.08
CA ARG A 485 -35.23 45.43 76.90
C ARG A 485 -36.13 45.20 78.10
N GLU A 486 -36.69 46.28 78.63
CA GLU A 486 -37.74 46.20 79.65
C GLU A 486 -39.03 45.65 79.07
#